data_AF-A0A7Y5NDH1-F1
#
_entry.id   AF-A0A7Y5NDH1-F1
#
_cell.length_a   1.000
_cell.length_b   1.000
_cell.length_c   1.000
_cell.angle_alpha   90.00
_cell.angle_beta   90.00
_cell.angle_gamma   90.00
#
_symmetry.space_group_name_H-M   'P 1'
#
loop_
_entity.id
_entity.type
_entity.pdbx_description
1 polymer ?
#
loop_
_entity_poly.entity_id
_entity_poly.type
_entity_poly.pdbx_seq_one_letter_code
_entity_poly.pdbx_strand_id
1 'polypeptide(L)' 'NVLQAGGWTLLTAVNLMLFSLMHNPCSTTLYTIYKETGSVKWTAISGLLPIVLGFVVCFLVAQVWRWVGGI' A
#
# COMPACT_ATOMS: atom_id res chain seq x y z
N ASN A 1 9.33 14.01 22.24
CA ASN A 1 8.82 12.65 21.97
C ASN A 1 9.74 11.93 20.99
N VAL A 2 10.09 10.67 21.27
CA VAL A 2 11.00 9.86 20.43
C VAL A 2 10.55 9.77 18.97
N LEU A 3 9.23 9.75 18.73
CA LEU A 3 8.63 9.69 17.40
C LEU A 3 8.97 10.93 16.56
N GLN A 4 8.80 12.14 17.12
CA GLN A 4 9.16 13.38 16.43
C GLN A 4 10.68 13.51 16.22
N ALA A 5 11.49 13.06 17.18
CA ALA A 5 12.94 13.03 17.03
C ALA A 5 13.40 12.07 15.90
N GLY A 6 12.62 11.02 15.61
CA GLY A 6 12.78 10.13 14.47
C GLY A 6 12.10 10.60 13.18
N GLY A 7 11.60 11.84 13.11
CA GLY A 7 10.95 12.39 11.92
C GLY A 7 9.56 11.81 11.60
N TRP A 8 8.91 11.14 12.56
CA TRP A 8 7.55 10.66 12.36
C TRP A 8 6.55 11.81 12.30
N THR A 9 5.91 11.96 11.14
CA THR A 9 4.80 12.88 10.91
C THR A 9 3.47 12.14 10.91
N LEU A 10 2.37 12.88 11.08
CA LEU A 10 1.02 12.33 10.95
C LEU A 10 0.80 11.76 9.53
N LEU A 11 1.37 12.42 8.51
CA LEU A 11 1.37 11.93 7.13
C LEU A 11 2.04 10.54 7.02
N THR A 12 3.20 10.36 7.64
CA THR A 12 3.90 9.07 7.67
C THR A 12 3.02 8.00 8.31
N ALA A 13 2.40 8.29 9.46
CA ALA A 13 1.54 7.34 10.15
C ALA A 13 0.32 6.92 9.32
N VAL A 14 -0.36 7.87 8.68
CA VAL A 14 -1.52 7.61 7.81
C VAL A 14 -1.12 6.78 6.60
N ASN A 15 -0.03 7.13 5.92
CA ASN A 15 0.46 6.35 4.76
C ASN A 15 0.85 4.93 5.14
N LEU A 16 1.43 4.72 6.34
CA LEU A 16 1.81 3.40 6.82
C LEU A 16 0.59 2.51 7.11
N MET A 17 -0.46 3.10 7.70
CA MET A 17 -1.73 2.40 7.92
C MET A 17 -2.38 2.01 6.59
N LEU A 18 -2.50 2.95 5.65
CA LEU A 18 -3.10 2.71 4.33
C LEU A 18 -2.33 1.65 3.54
N PHE A 19 -1.00 1.76 3.50
CA PHE A 19 -0.17 0.78 2.80
C PHE A 19 -0.36 -0.62 3.39
N SER A 20 -0.36 -0.77 4.71
CA SER A 20 -0.55 -2.07 5.38
C SER A 20 -1.88 -2.74 5.03
N LEU A 21 -2.96 -1.96 4.85
CA LEU A 21 -4.27 -2.49 4.47
C LEU A 21 -4.32 -2.97 3.00
N MET A 22 -3.64 -2.27 2.09
CA MET A 22 -3.75 -2.53 0.64
C MET A 22 -2.66 -3.46 0.10
N HIS A 23 -1.48 -3.50 0.70
CA HIS A 23 -0.32 -4.18 0.11
C HIS A 23 -0.37 -5.71 0.18
N ASN A 24 -1.16 -6.31 1.06
CA ASN A 24 -0.91 -7.69 1.52
C ASN A 24 -1.85 -8.74 0.90
N PRO A 25 -1.63 -9.20 -0.35
CA PRO A 25 -1.96 -10.57 -0.71
C PRO A 25 -0.88 -11.47 -0.10
N CYS A 26 -1.27 -12.29 0.87
CA CYS A 26 -0.35 -13.30 1.38
C CYS A 26 -0.05 -14.33 0.28
N SER A 27 1.14 -14.95 0.35
CA SER A 27 1.60 -15.93 -0.65
C SER A 27 0.62 -17.10 -0.83
N THR A 28 -0.14 -17.44 0.21
CA THR A 28 -1.20 -18.45 0.17
C THR A 28 -2.38 -18.03 -0.70
N THR A 29 -2.80 -16.76 -0.68
CA THR A 29 -3.86 -16.25 -1.57
C THR A 29 -3.42 -16.30 -3.04
N LEU A 30 -2.19 -15.88 -3.32
CA LEU A 30 -1.60 -15.97 -4.67
C LEU A 30 -1.51 -17.42 -5.15
N TYR A 31 -1.14 -18.34 -4.27
CA TYR A 31 -1.07 -19.76 -4.57
C TYR A 31 -2.45 -20.36 -4.90
N THR A 32 -3.49 -20.01 -4.15
CA THR A 32 -4.87 -20.43 -4.46
C THR A 32 -5.32 -19.90 -5.82
N ILE A 33 -5.08 -18.61 -6.12
CA ILE A 33 -5.40 -18.04 -7.44
C ILE A 33 -4.68 -18.81 -8.55
N TYR A 34 -3.40 -19.11 -8.38
CA TYR A 34 -2.66 -19.89 -9.36
C TYR A 34 -3.27 -21.28 -9.58
N LYS A 35 -3.65 -21.98 -8.50
CA LYS A 35 -4.27 -23.30 -8.58
C LYS A 35 -5.64 -23.29 -9.27
N GLU A 36 -6.49 -22.30 -8.99
CA GLU A 36 -7.85 -22.22 -9.54
C GLU A 36 -7.85 -21.70 -10.99
N THR A 37 -6.94 -20.79 -11.32
CA THR A 37 -6.91 -20.15 -12.66
C THR A 37 -5.93 -20.81 -13.62
N GLY A 38 -4.95 -21.56 -13.12
CA GLY A 38 -3.86 -22.17 -13.91
C GLY A 38 -2.93 -21.17 -14.61
N SER A 39 -3.05 -19.87 -14.32
CA SER A 39 -2.41 -18.80 -15.09
C SER A 39 -1.50 -17.92 -14.24
N VAL A 40 -0.19 -17.99 -14.52
CA VAL A 40 0.84 -17.17 -13.87
C VAL A 40 0.63 -15.68 -14.14
N LYS A 41 0.13 -15.31 -15.33
CA LYS A 41 -0.15 -13.90 -15.66
C LYS A 41 -1.20 -13.31 -14.72
N TRP A 42 -2.29 -14.04 -14.50
CA TRP A 42 -3.38 -13.59 -13.64
C TRP A 42 -2.97 -13.59 -12.16
N THR A 43 -2.18 -14.57 -11.71
CA THR A 43 -1.60 -14.55 -10.36
C THR A 43 -0.70 -13.34 -10.14
N ALA A 44 0.17 -13.02 -11.11
CA ALA A 44 1.05 -11.85 -11.02
C ALA A 44 0.27 -10.54 -10.99
N ILE A 45 -0.78 -10.40 -11.80
CA ILE A 45 -1.66 -9.22 -11.79
C ILE A 45 -2.34 -9.07 -10.43
N SER A 46 -2.87 -10.16 -9.84
CA SER A 46 -3.50 -10.13 -8.51
C SER A 46 -2.55 -9.73 -7.38
N GLY A 47 -1.26 -9.99 -7.52
CA GLY A 47 -0.24 -9.54 -6.57
C GLY A 47 0.26 -8.12 -6.82
N LEU A 48 0.34 -7.69 -8.08
CA LEU A 48 0.86 -6.39 -8.46
C LEU A 48 -0.19 -5.27 -8.30
N LEU A 49 -1.45 -5.55 -8.61
CA LEU A 49 -2.55 -4.59 -8.55
C LEU A 49 -2.69 -3.92 -7.17
N PRO A 50 -2.68 -4.65 -6.04
CA PRO A 50 -2.79 -4.05 -4.71
C PRO A 50 -1.58 -3.18 -4.36
N ILE A 51 -0.38 -3.53 -4.83
CA ILE A 51 0.85 -2.73 -4.63
C ILE A 51 0.73 -1.40 -5.37
N VAL A 52 0.30 -1.43 -6.63
CA VAL A 52 0.10 -0.22 -7.44
C VAL A 52 -0.97 0.66 -6.79
N LEU A 53 -2.09 0.08 -6.37
CA LEU A 53 -3.15 0.82 -5.67
C LEU A 53 -2.63 1.44 -4.36
N GLY A 54 -1.88 0.69 -3.55
CA GLY A 54 -1.29 1.21 -2.31
C GLY A 54 -0.36 2.39 -2.56
N PHE A 55 0.49 2.31 -3.59
CA PHE A 55 1.36 3.41 -3.98
C PHE A 55 0.57 4.64 -4.45
N VAL A 56 -0.43 4.44 -5.32
CA VAL A 56 -1.28 5.53 -5.85
C VAL A 56 -2.02 6.23 -4.70
N VAL A 57 -2.61 5.48 -3.77
CA VAL A 57 -3.34 6.05 -2.64
C VAL A 57 -2.40 6.85 -1.72
N CYS A 58 -1.25 6.30 -1.34
CA CYS A 58 -0.27 7.03 -0.53
C CYS A 58 0.23 8.30 -1.25
N PHE A 59 0.42 8.24 -2.57
CA PHE A 59 0.79 9.41 -3.36
C PHE A 59 -0.31 10.47 -3.34
N LEU A 60 -1.56 10.09 -3.55
CA LEU A 60 -2.71 11.00 -3.51
C LEU A 60 -2.87 11.64 -2.13
N VAL A 61 -2.75 10.85 -1.05
CA VAL A 61 -2.81 11.35 0.32
C VAL A 61 -1.67 12.36 0.58
N ALA A 62 -0.45 12.05 0.15
CA ALA A 62 0.67 12.98 0.26
C ALA A 62 0.45 14.26 -0.56
N GLN A 63 -0.12 14.17 -1.75
CA GLN A 63 -0.49 15.37 -2.51
C GLN A 63 -1.54 16.18 -1.76
N VAL A 64 -2.66 15.58 -1.36
CA VAL A 64 -3.75 16.27 -0.64
C VAL A 64 -3.22 16.93 0.64
N TRP A 65 -2.35 16.26 1.40
CA TRP A 65 -1.70 16.83 2.57
C TRP A 65 -0.94 18.13 2.25
N ARG A 66 -0.19 18.14 1.14
CA ARG A 66 0.55 19.33 0.67
C ARG A 66 -0.39 20.43 0.18
N TRP A 67 -1.50 20.09 -0.47
CA TRP A 67 -2.51 21.06 -0.93
C TRP A 67 -3.27 21.72 0.22
N VAL A 68 -3.53 20.98 1.29
CA VAL A 68 -4.26 21.48 2.47
C VAL A 68 -3.34 22.29 3.42
N GLY A 69 -2.07 22.47 3.07
CA GLY A 69 -1.10 23.23 3.87
C GLY A 69 -0.53 22.43 5.05
N GLY A 70 -0.57 21.10 4.98
CA GLY A 70 0.08 20.24 5.95
C GLY A 70 1.60 20.44 5.91
N ILE A 71 2.16 20.79 7.06
CA ILE A 71 3.61 20.91 7.31
C ILE A 71 4.32 19.56 7.34
#